data_AF-A0A958B1C1-F1
#
_entry.id   AF-A0A958B1C1-F1
#
_cell.length_a   1.000
_cell.length_b   1.000
_cell.length_c   1.000
_cell.angle_alpha   90.00
_cell.angle_beta   90.00
_cell.angle_gamma   90.00
#
_symmetry.space_group_name_H-M   'P 1'
#
loop_
_entity.id
_entity.type
_entity.pdbx_description
1 polymer ?
#
loop_
_entity_poly.entity_id
_entity_poly.type
_entity_poly.pdbx_seq_one_letter_code
_entity_poly.pdbx_strand_id
1 'polypeptide(L)'
;MHNITLVLRHEIATTLRKRSFWFTTFVFPLLILAFSLIPQLLTDRFVGDDPVSLLTGPAGAPQQIGYVDQAGVITSIPADLSSLLEAFPDRETAEQAL
;
A
#
# COMPACT_ATOMS: atom_id res chain seq x y z
N MET A 1 39.81 -24.69 21.88
CA MET A 1 38.88 -23.86 21.06
C MET A 1 38.94 -24.15 19.55
N HIS A 2 40.00 -24.80 19.03
CA HIS A 2 40.17 -25.08 17.59
C HIS A 2 39.06 -25.92 16.94
N ASN A 3 38.45 -26.84 17.71
CA ASN A 3 37.37 -27.70 17.23
C ASN A 3 36.09 -26.92 16.95
N ILE A 4 35.79 -25.89 17.76
CA ILE A 4 34.60 -25.04 17.60
C ILE A 4 34.68 -24.27 16.28
N THR A 5 35.83 -23.69 15.98
CA THR A 5 36.05 -22.97 14.71
C THR A 5 35.94 -23.88 13.49
N LEU A 6 36.36 -25.15 13.61
CA LEU A 6 36.28 -26.12 12.53
C LEU A 6 34.82 -26.52 12.25
N VAL A 7 34.05 -26.79 13.31
CA VAL A 7 32.61 -27.09 13.22
C VAL A 7 31.85 -25.89 12.66
N LEU A 8 32.10 -24.68 13.18
CA LEU A 8 31.44 -23.46 12.72
C LEU A 8 31.68 -23.20 11.23
N ARG A 9 32.92 -23.37 10.75
CA ARG A 9 33.24 -23.22 9.32
C ARG A 9 32.49 -24.24 8.47
N HIS A 10 32.37 -25.48 8.94
CA HIS A 10 31.63 -26.53 8.25
C HIS A 10 30.12 -26.22 8.19
N GLU A 11 29.52 -25.79 9.30
CA GLU A 11 28.10 -25.45 9.35
C GLU A 11 27.76 -24.22 8.50
N ILE A 12 28.59 -23.18 8.51
CA ILE A 12 28.40 -22.01 7.65
C ILE A 12 28.49 -22.43 6.17
N ALA A 13 29.51 -23.20 5.80
CA ALA A 13 29.70 -23.63 4.41
C ALA A 13 28.54 -24.53 3.93
N THR A 14 28.06 -25.44 4.79
CA THR A 14 26.93 -26.32 4.45
C THR A 14 25.61 -25.56 4.41
N THR A 15 25.39 -24.58 5.29
CA THR A 15 24.19 -23.74 5.31
C THR A 15 24.12 -22.84 4.08
N LEU A 16 25.21 -22.15 3.74
CA LEU A 16 25.30 -21.29 2.55
C LEU A 16 25.20 -22.09 1.23
N ARG A 17 25.50 -23.40 1.22
CA ARG A 17 25.31 -24.27 0.04
C ARG A 17 23.86 -24.72 -0.15
N LYS A 18 22.99 -24.60 0.87
CA LYS A 18 21.57 -24.97 0.72
C LYS A 18 20.86 -23.94 -0.15
N ARG A 19 20.20 -24.40 -1.21
CA ARG A 19 19.41 -23.52 -2.09
C ARG A 19 18.31 -22.78 -1.34
N SER A 20 17.68 -23.44 -0.36
CA SER A 20 16.63 -22.85 0.48
C SER A 20 17.12 -21.66 1.28
N PHE A 21 18.38 -21.65 1.74
CA PHE A 21 18.96 -20.52 2.48
C PHE A 21 18.92 -19.23 1.66
N TRP A 22 19.31 -19.29 0.38
CA TRP A 22 19.29 -18.12 -0.50
C TRP A 22 17.87 -17.69 -0.85
N PHE A 23 16.97 -18.66 -1.02
CA PHE A 23 15.56 -18.36 -1.27
C PHE A 23 14.94 -17.58 -0.11
N THR A 24 15.08 -18.06 1.13
CA THR A 24 14.46 -17.41 2.28
C THR A 24 15.16 -16.11 2.69
N THR A 25 16.48 -16.03 2.52
CA THR A 25 17.27 -14.86 2.97
C THR A 25 17.20 -13.71 1.98
N PHE A 26 17.13 -13.97 0.68
CA PHE A 26 17.18 -12.93 -0.35
C PHE A 26 15.93 -12.90 -1.22
N VAL A 27 15.55 -14.03 -1.81
CA VAL A 27 14.44 -14.06 -2.77
C VAL A 27 13.13 -13.65 -2.09
N PHE A 28 12.82 -14.20 -0.92
CA PHE A 28 11.58 -13.92 -0.21
C PHE A 28 11.44 -12.44 0.20
N PRO A 29 12.43 -11.80 0.86
CA PRO A 29 12.38 -10.36 1.13
C PRO A 29 12.31 -9.51 -0.15
N LEU A 30 13.04 -9.89 -1.20
CA LEU A 30 13.04 -9.15 -2.46
C LEU A 30 11.69 -9.26 -3.18
N LEU A 31 11.01 -10.41 -3.08
CA LEU A 31 9.64 -10.56 -3.58
C LEU A 31 8.68 -9.62 -2.87
N ILE A 32 8.73 -9.54 -1.53
CA ILE A 32 7.89 -8.60 -0.77
C ILE A 32 8.14 -7.16 -1.23
N LEU A 33 9.41 -6.77 -1.36
CA LEU A 33 9.78 -5.45 -1.86
C LEU A 33 9.27 -5.23 -3.30
N ALA A 34 9.45 -6.21 -4.18
CA ALA A 34 8.99 -6.13 -5.56
C ALA A 34 7.46 -5.96 -5.62
N PHE A 35 6.69 -6.75 -4.87
CA PHE A 35 5.23 -6.60 -4.82
C PHE A 35 4.78 -5.26 -4.24
N SER A 36 5.56 -4.66 -3.33
CA SER A 36 5.25 -3.33 -2.79
C SER A 36 5.59 -2.19 -3.77
N LEU A 37 6.69 -2.31 -4.52
CA LEU A 37 7.21 -1.22 -5.37
C LEU A 37 6.71 -1.29 -6.82
N ILE A 38 6.51 -2.49 -7.37
CA ILE A 38 6.09 -2.69 -8.76
C ILE A 38 4.78 -1.94 -9.08
N PRO A 39 3.71 -2.03 -8.26
CA PRO A 39 2.48 -1.30 -8.54
C PRO A 39 2.69 0.22 -8.57
N GLN A 40 3.46 0.78 -7.62
CA GLN A 40 3.75 2.21 -7.57
C GLN A 40 4.49 2.69 -8.83
N LEU A 41 5.45 1.91 -9.32
CA LEU A 41 6.19 2.23 -10.55
C LEU A 41 5.38 2.05 -11.84
N LEU A 42 4.31 1.24 -11.79
CA LEU A 42 3.39 1.03 -12.91
C LEU A 42 2.30 2.10 -12.95
N THR A 43 1.76 2.52 -11.79
CA THR A 43 0.75 3.60 -11.70
C THR A 43 1.28 4.92 -12.25
N ASP A 44 2.56 5.24 -12.01
CA ASP A 44 3.21 6.43 -12.61
C ASP A 44 3.23 6.41 -14.16
N ARG A 45 3.07 5.24 -14.78
CA ARG A 45 3.10 5.06 -16.25
C ARG A 45 1.72 4.80 -16.87
N PHE A 46 0.76 4.36 -16.07
CA PHE A 46 -0.60 4.05 -16.47
C PHE A 46 -1.55 4.82 -15.55
N VAL A 47 -1.74 6.12 -15.86
CA VAL A 47 -2.86 6.89 -15.30
C VAL A 47 -4.15 6.16 -15.67
N GLY A 48 -4.87 5.64 -14.67
CA GLY A 48 -6.28 5.32 -14.88
C GLY A 48 -6.94 4.30 -13.96
N ASP A 49 -6.25 3.28 -13.44
CA ASP A 49 -6.92 2.27 -12.63
C ASP A 49 -5.97 1.70 -11.57
N ASP A 50 -6.23 2.03 -10.29
CA ASP A 50 -5.43 1.62 -9.14
C ASP A 50 -5.96 0.30 -8.54
N PRO A 51 -5.33 -0.87 -8.79
CA PRO A 51 -5.63 -2.09 -8.06
C PRO A 51 -5.12 -2.06 -6.60
N VAL A 52 -4.31 -1.05 -6.23
CA VAL A 52 -3.73 -0.89 -4.88
C VAL A 52 -4.70 -0.22 -3.89
N SER A 53 -5.74 0.47 -4.39
CA SER A 53 -6.80 1.05 -3.54
C SER A 53 -7.60 -0.02 -2.77
N LEU A 54 -7.53 -1.29 -3.18
CA LEU A 54 -8.22 -2.41 -2.54
C LEU A 54 -7.55 -2.94 -1.26
N LEU A 55 -6.27 -2.63 -0.99
CA LEU A 55 -5.53 -3.19 0.16
C LEU A 55 -4.99 -2.16 1.14
N THR A 56 -4.79 -0.92 0.69
CA THR A 56 -4.35 0.20 1.53
C THR A 56 -4.99 1.45 0.97
N GLY A 57 -6.04 1.96 1.62
CA GLY A 57 -6.67 3.22 1.25
C GLY A 57 -5.63 4.36 1.14
N PRO A 58 -5.86 5.35 0.26
CA PRO A 58 -4.82 6.30 -0.14
C PRO A 58 -4.33 7.13 1.06
N ALA A 59 -3.10 6.87 1.47
CA ALA A 59 -2.29 7.83 2.23
C ALA A 59 -1.61 8.76 1.22
N GLY A 60 -2.39 9.61 0.56
CA GLY A 60 -1.88 10.48 -0.51
C GLY A 60 -2.87 11.58 -0.85
N ALA A 61 -2.65 12.75 -0.24
CA ALA A 61 -3.46 13.96 -0.31
C ALA A 61 -4.91 13.82 0.22
N PRO A 62 -5.47 14.86 0.86
CA PRO A 62 -6.89 14.89 1.16
C PRO A 62 -7.64 14.99 -0.18
N GLN A 63 -7.96 13.83 -0.74
CA GLN A 63 -8.88 13.74 -1.87
C GLN A 63 -10.22 14.26 -1.36
N GLN A 64 -10.76 15.28 -2.02
CA GLN A 64 -12.01 15.91 -1.62
C GLN A 64 -13.11 14.85 -1.59
N ILE A 65 -13.68 14.61 -0.41
CA ILE A 65 -14.69 13.57 -0.18
C ILE A 65 -16.06 14.17 -0.48
N GLY A 66 -16.66 13.70 -1.57
CA GLY A 66 -18.06 13.98 -1.88
C GLY A 66 -19.02 13.31 -0.90
N TYR A 67 -20.04 14.02 -0.43
CA TYR A 67 -21.11 13.43 0.39
C TYR A 67 -22.49 13.94 -0.03
N VAL A 68 -23.53 13.13 0.22
CA VAL A 68 -24.94 13.47 -0.01
C VAL A 68 -25.69 13.37 1.31
N ASP A 69 -26.29 14.47 1.76
CA ASP A 69 -27.13 14.47 2.96
C ASP A 69 -28.60 14.22 2.62
N GLN A 70 -28.99 12.94 2.60
CA GLN A 70 -30.36 12.54 2.25
C GLN A 70 -31.40 12.91 3.31
N ALA A 71 -30.97 13.15 4.55
CA ALA A 71 -31.85 13.38 5.69
C ALA A 71 -31.81 14.82 6.21
N GLY A 72 -30.98 15.69 5.62
CA GLY A 72 -30.82 17.09 6.02
C GLY A 72 -30.29 17.26 7.45
N VAL A 73 -29.51 16.28 7.93
CA VAL A 73 -29.00 16.24 9.31
C VAL A 73 -27.84 17.20 9.49
N ILE A 74 -27.07 17.48 8.44
CA ILE A 74 -25.85 18.29 8.47
C ILE A 74 -26.23 19.76 8.36
N THR A 75 -26.21 20.48 9.48
CA THR A 75 -26.61 21.90 9.54
C THR A 75 -25.46 22.87 9.26
N SER A 76 -24.22 22.46 9.54
CA SER A 76 -23.02 23.28 9.30
C SER A 76 -21.76 22.42 9.25
N ILE A 77 -20.86 22.71 8.31
CA ILE A 77 -19.55 22.07 8.21
C ILE A 77 -18.53 22.93 8.97
N PRO A 78 -17.77 22.37 9.94
CA PRO A 78 -16.66 23.06 10.57
C PRO A 78 -15.63 23.55 9.55
N ALA A 79 -15.03 24.72 9.77
CA ALA A 79 -14.10 25.35 8.81
C ALA A 79 -12.91 24.45 8.43
N ASP A 80 -12.44 23.63 9.38
CA ASP A 80 -11.33 22.69 9.19
C ASP A 80 -11.65 21.56 8.20
N LEU A 81 -12.94 21.30 7.93
CA LEU A 81 -13.41 20.24 7.03
C LEU A 81 -13.93 20.78 5.69
N SER A 82 -14.09 22.09 5.55
CA SER A 82 -14.71 22.71 4.37
C SER A 82 -13.88 22.51 3.09
N SER A 83 -12.56 22.39 3.21
CA SER A 83 -11.67 22.11 2.08
C SER A 83 -11.58 20.62 1.73
N LEU A 84 -12.13 19.74 2.58
CA LEU A 84 -12.02 18.28 2.45
C LEU A 84 -13.35 17.64 2.04
N LEU A 85 -14.47 18.35 2.23
CA LEU A 85 -15.81 17.85 1.93
C LEU A 85 -16.45 18.64 0.79
N GLU A 86 -17.04 17.92 -0.16
CA GLU A 86 -17.89 18.49 -1.21
C GLU A 86 -19.33 17.99 -1.01
N ALA A 87 -20.28 18.93 -0.89
CA ALA A 87 -21.67 18.60 -0.70
C ALA A 87 -22.37 18.44 -2.06
N PHE A 88 -22.94 17.27 -2.31
CA PHE A 88 -23.76 17.00 -3.47
C PHE A 88 -25.25 17.04 -3.10
N PRO A 89 -26.11 17.59 -3.96
CA PRO A 89 -27.54 17.69 -3.70
C PRO A 89 -28.23 16.34 -3.73
N ASP A 90 -27.75 15.39 -4.53
CA ASP A 90 -28.35 14.07 -4.68
C ASP A 90 -27.29 13.02 -5.09
N ARG A 91 -27.71 11.75 -5.06
CA ARG A 91 -26.84 10.62 -5.37
C ARG A 91 -26.40 10.60 -6.83
N GLU A 92 -27.27 11.02 -7.75
CA GLU A 92 -27.00 10.98 -9.18
C GLU A 92 -25.91 12.00 -9.54
N THR A 93 -25.99 13.21 -8.99
CA THR A 93 -24.92 14.22 -9.17
C THR A 93 -23.59 13.80 -8.53
N ALA A 94 -23.62 13.13 -7.38
CA ALA A 94 -22.41 12.60 -6.76
C ALA A 94 -21.76 11.49 -7.62
N GLU A 95 -22.56 10.59 -8.19
CA GLU A 95 -22.07 9.49 -9.04
C GLU A 95 -21.52 9.98 -10.40
N GLN A 96 -22.00 11.12 -10.91
CA GLN A 96 -21.47 11.75 -12.13
C GLN A 96 -20.12 12.45 -11.94
N ALA A 97 -19.72 12.72 -10.70
CA ALA A 97 -18.48 13.41 -10.35
C ALA A 97 -17.29 12.46 -10.05
N LEU A 98 -17.52 11.15 -10.05
CA LEU A 98 -16.52 10.08 -9.91
C LEU A 98 -15.87 9.72 -11.25
#